data_AF-A0A8H3XJU4-F1
#
_entry.id   AF-A0A8H3XJU4-F1
#
_cell.length_a   1.000
_cell.length_b   1.000
_cell.length_c   1.000
_cell.angle_alpha   90.00
_cell.angle_beta   90.00
_cell.angle_gamma   90.00
#
_symmetry.space_group_name_H-M   'P 1'
#
loop_
_entity.id
_entity.type
_entity.pdbx_description
1 polymer ?
#
loop_
_entity_poly.entity_id
_entity_poly.type
_entity_poly.pdbx_seq_one_letter_code
_entity_poly.pdbx_strand_id
1 'polypeptide(L)' 'MVLPPVSQYHQAKGYSQTPALQRARRPFFIRNTITGLLLLGFTGAVYTYSIMAVKQDDLSDVPMPPPPAENK' A
#
# COMPACT_ATOMS: atom_id res chain seq x y z
N MET A 1 43.42 -0.16 12.23
CA MET A 1 42.06 -0.75 12.32
C MET A 1 41.85 -1.60 11.08
N VAL A 2 41.87 -2.93 11.21
CA VAL A 2 41.61 -3.85 10.09
C VAL A 2 40.10 -4.01 9.96
N LEU A 3 39.54 -3.69 8.79
CA LEU A 3 38.11 -3.84 8.55
C LEU A 3 37.72 -5.33 8.56
N PRO A 4 36.60 -5.72 9.18
CA PRO A 4 36.13 -7.09 9.16
C PRO A 4 35.86 -7.56 7.72
N PRO A 5 36.04 -8.86 7.42
CA PRO A 5 35.76 -9.38 6.09
C PRO A 5 34.29 -9.15 5.72
N VAL A 6 34.06 -8.72 4.49
CA VAL A 6 32.72 -8.44 3.97
C VAL A 6 31.90 -9.73 3.92
N SER A 7 30.70 -9.71 4.49
CA SER A 7 29.90 -10.92 4.61
C SER A 7 29.45 -11.41 3.24
N GLN A 8 29.27 -12.72 3.07
CA GLN A 8 28.83 -13.32 1.80
C GLN A 8 27.44 -12.81 1.34
N TYR A 9 26.68 -12.19 2.25
CA TYR A 9 25.34 -11.69 2.04
C TYR A 9 25.26 -10.17 1.89
N HIS A 10 26.31 -9.43 2.28
CA HIS A 10 26.33 -7.97 2.24
C HIS A 10 27.55 -7.47 1.44
N GLN A 11 27.29 -6.56 0.50
CA GLN A 11 28.33 -5.95 -0.32
C GLN A 11 29.19 -5.02 0.55
N ALA A 12 30.47 -4.89 0.23
CA ALA A 12 31.36 -3.89 0.84
C ALA A 12 30.93 -2.44 0.57
N LYS A 13 30.30 -2.22 -0.58
CA LYS A 13 29.94 -0.89 -1.10
C LYS A 13 28.63 -0.98 -1.88
N GLY A 14 27.70 -0.08 -1.58
CA GLY A 14 26.39 0.02 -2.24
C GLY A 14 25.26 -0.79 -1.57
N TYR A 15 24.02 -0.54 -2.01
CA TYR A 15 22.79 -1.14 -1.46
C TYR A 15 22.28 -2.35 -2.27
N SER A 16 23.08 -2.85 -3.20
CA SER A 16 22.71 -3.96 -4.08
C SER A 16 22.80 -5.32 -3.36
N GLN A 17 22.10 -6.32 -3.89
CA GLN A 17 22.01 -7.66 -3.32
C GLN A 17 23.15 -8.55 -3.85
N THR A 18 23.83 -9.33 -3.00
CA THR A 18 24.83 -10.30 -3.46
C THR A 18 24.13 -11.50 -4.14
N PRO A 19 24.77 -12.21 -5.09
CA PRO A 19 24.22 -13.42 -5.70
C PRO A 19 23.87 -14.52 -4.68
N ALA A 20 24.63 -14.61 -3.58
CA ALA A 20 24.35 -15.55 -2.50
C ALA A 20 23.05 -15.20 -1.75
N LEU A 21 22.82 -13.92 -1.48
CA LEU A 21 21.59 -13.45 -0.84
C LEU A 21 20.36 -13.62 -1.74
N GLN A 22 20.50 -13.40 -3.05
CA GLN A 22 19.41 -13.64 -4.01
C GLN A 22 18.98 -15.12 -4.03
N ARG A 23 19.94 -16.07 -4.03
CA ARG A 23 19.61 -17.51 -3.92
C ARG A 23 18.85 -17.84 -2.64
N ALA A 24 19.30 -17.30 -1.51
CA ALA A 24 18.65 -17.53 -0.23
C ALA A 24 17.19 -17.03 -0.21
N ARG A 25 16.86 -15.99 -0.99
CA ARG A 25 15.52 -15.39 -1.07
C ARG A 25 14.59 -16.02 -2.11
N ARG A 26 15.14 -16.76 -3.10
CA ARG A 26 14.34 -17.45 -4.14
C ARG A 26 13.13 -18.23 -3.62
N PRO A 27 13.23 -19.06 -2.57
CA PRO A 27 12.08 -19.88 -2.15
C PRO A 27 10.95 -19.06 -1.51
N PHE A 28 11.24 -17.89 -0.93
CA PHE A 28 10.25 -17.06 -0.24
C PHE A 28 9.64 -16.00 -1.14
N PHE A 29 10.29 -15.66 -2.24
CA PHE A 29 9.82 -14.59 -3.14
C PHE A 29 8.39 -14.83 -3.61
N ILE A 30 8.10 -16.03 -4.13
CA ILE A 30 6.77 -16.36 -4.66
C ILE A 30 5.72 -16.35 -3.55
N ARG A 31 5.98 -17.05 -2.44
CA ARG A 31 5.03 -17.15 -1.32
C ARG A 31 4.70 -15.78 -0.74
N ASN A 32 5.72 -14.97 -0.48
CA ASN A 32 5.53 -13.63 0.07
C ASN A 32 4.82 -12.69 -0.91
N THR A 33 5.09 -12.82 -2.22
CA THR A 33 4.40 -12.02 -3.25
C THR A 33 2.91 -12.35 -3.29
N ILE A 34 2.56 -13.65 -3.27
CA ILE A 34 1.16 -14.09 -3.23
C ILE A 34 0.47 -13.57 -1.97
N THR A 35 1.09 -13.72 -0.80
CA THR A 35 0.52 -13.22 0.46
C THR A 35 0.34 -11.69 0.43
N GLY A 36 1.31 -10.96 -0.11
CA GLY A 36 1.22 -9.51 -0.28
C GLY A 36 0.09 -9.09 -1.22
N LEU A 37 -0.05 -9.77 -2.36
CA LEU A 37 -1.14 -9.52 -3.31
C LEU A 37 -2.51 -9.83 -2.71
N LEU A 38 -2.63 -10.91 -1.94
CA LEU A 38 -3.89 -11.23 -1.25
C LEU A 38 -4.25 -10.15 -0.23
N LEU A 39 -3.29 -9.68 0.57
CA LEU A 39 -3.53 -8.64 1.56
C LEU A 39 -3.93 -7.31 0.91
N LEU A 40 -3.19 -6.89 -0.13
CA LEU A 40 -3.49 -5.66 -0.88
C LEU A 40 -4.82 -5.76 -1.62
N GLY A 41 -5.10 -6.92 -2.25
CA GLY A 41 -6.35 -7.17 -2.94
C GLY A 41 -7.54 -7.17 -1.98
N PHE A 42 -7.40 -7.82 -0.82
CA PHE A 42 -8.46 -7.85 0.20
C PHE A 42 -8.77 -6.46 0.74
N THR A 43 -7.75 -5.73 1.20
CA THR A 43 -7.93 -4.38 1.76
C THR A 43 -8.44 -3.40 0.70
N GLY A 44 -7.90 -3.45 -0.52
CA GLY A 44 -8.39 -2.67 -1.65
C GLY A 44 -9.84 -2.97 -1.98
N ALA A 45 -10.22 -4.25 -2.04
CA ALA A 45 -11.59 -4.67 -2.32
C ALA A 45 -12.57 -4.15 -1.26
N VAL A 46 -12.22 -4.28 0.04
CA VAL A 46 -13.03 -3.73 1.13
C VAL A 46 -13.22 -2.22 0.98
N TYR A 47 -12.13 -1.47 0.75
CA TYR A 47 -12.20 -0.03 0.57
C TYR A 47 -13.08 0.38 -0.61
N THR A 48 -12.86 -0.23 -1.78
CA THR A 48 -13.66 0.07 -2.97
C THR A 48 -15.12 -0.30 -2.77
N TYR A 49 -15.38 -1.45 -2.15
CA TYR A 49 -16.74 -1.89 -1.86
C TYR A 49 -17.43 -0.92 -0.90
N SER A 50 -16.76 -0.47 0.15
CA SER A 50 -17.33 0.51 1.09
C SER A 50 -17.75 1.80 0.38
N ILE A 51 -16.92 2.33 -0.52
CA ILE A 51 -17.26 3.55 -1.27
C ILE A 51 -18.43 3.31 -2.24
N MET A 52 -18.46 2.17 -2.93
CA MET A 52 -19.54 1.85 -3.87
C MET A 52 -20.86 1.50 -3.17
N ALA A 53 -20.78 0.88 -1.99
CA ALA A 53 -21.93 0.48 -1.19
C ALA A 53 -22.60 1.68 -0.51
N VAL A 54 -21.83 2.71 -0.16
CA VAL A 54 -22.38 4.01 0.23
C VAL A 54 -22.93 4.68 -1.03
N LYS A 55 -24.18 4.36 -1.36
CA LYS A 55 -24.97 5.21 -2.26
C LYS A 55 -25.05 6.59 -1.60
N GLN A 56 -24.60 7.61 -2.32
CA GLN A 56 -24.84 8.99 -1.91
C GLN A 56 -26.35 9.17 -1.84
N ASP A 57 -26.83 9.58 -0.66
CA ASP A 57 -28.26 9.76 -0.40
C ASP A 57 -28.80 10.82 -1.37
N ASP A 58 -29.98 10.56 -1.94
CA ASP A 58 -30.64 11.54 -2.81
C ASP A 58 -31.30 12.57 -1.90
N LEU A 59 -30.56 13.64 -1.57
CA LEU A 59 -31.00 14.76 -0.72
C LEU A 59 -32.14 15.59 -1.34
N SER A 60 -32.91 15.00 -2.25
CA SER A 60 -34.03 15.61 -2.96
C SER A 60 -35.23 15.88 -2.05
N ASP A 61 -35.30 15.21 -0.90
CA ASP A 61 -36.31 15.40 0.14
C ASP A 61 -35.93 16.47 1.19
N VAL A 62 -34.68 16.96 1.19
CA VAL A 62 -34.20 17.94 2.16
C VAL A 62 -34.44 19.37 1.64
N PRO A 63 -35.29 20.19 2.30
CA PRO A 63 -35.52 21.57 1.90
C PRO A 63 -34.27 22.43 2.13
N MET A 64 -33.85 23.19 1.11
CA MET A 64 -32.70 24.10 1.23
C MET A 64 -33.03 25.31 2.12
N PRO A 65 -32.07 25.78 2.95
CA PRO A 65 -32.22 26.99 3.73
C PRO A 65 -32.31 28.22 2.81
N PRO A 66 -33.04 29.27 3.24
CA PRO A 66 -33.17 30.49 2.45
C PRO A 66 -31.81 31.18 2.24
N PRO A 67 -31.59 31.85 1.10
CA PRO A 67 -30.36 32.58 0.84
C PRO A 67 -30.09 33.65 1.92
N PRO A 68 -28.82 33.96 2.23
CA PRO A 68 -28.48 35.03 3.16
C PRO A 68 -29.07 36.35 2.67
N ALA A 69 -29.64 37.14 3.59
CA ALA A 69 -30.15 38.46 3.25
C ALA A 69 -29.03 39.32 2.67
N GLU A 70 -29.16 39.68 1.39
CA GLU A 70 -28.31 40.63 0.71
C GLU A 70 -28.59 42.02 1.31
N ASN A 71 -27.76 42.44 2.26
CA ASN A 71 -27.76 43.81 2.77
C ASN A 71 -27.26 44.71 1.64
N LYS A 72 -28.18 45.46 1.02
CA LYS A 72 -27.90 46.57 0.10
C LYS A 72 -27.64 47.85 0.86
#